data_AF-A0A9P5AI70-F1
#
_entry.id   AF-A0A9P5AI70-F1
#
_cell.length_a   1.000
_cell.length_b   1.000
_cell.length_c   1.000
_cell.angle_alpha   90.00
_cell.angle_beta   90.00
_cell.angle_gamma   90.00
#
_symmetry.space_group_name_H-M   'P 1'
#
loop_
_entity.id
_entity.type
_entity.pdbx_description
1 polymer ?
#
loop_
_entity_poly.entity_id
_entity_poly.type
_entity_poly.pdbx_seq_one_letter_code
_entity_poly.pdbx_strand_id
1 'polypeptide(L)'
;MIATIKEDTKVNGKGHPTQVRIPDMFGSIMSATPVVNPHHFKVKAAADAFIADYLKMEKHEADKNRKADFCICASAMAPHADAEDLRTMVDWLSWIFYFDDDFDEGQLDRDPAAAQQEIRQTLAVLDDGAKIPDREQYPLRYLFRTIWDRVKKLCSQRQPAARGVRASFRSECIAVGCDLAWTHNDIVSYKKDVKSGIEHNFVTVLKKHGFTT
;
A
#
# COMPACT_ATOMS: atom_id res chain seq x y z
N MET A 1 -10.17 3.32 -22.09
CA MET A 1 -8.98 3.21 -22.96
C MET A 1 -8.34 1.84 -22.74
N ILE A 2 -8.07 1.03 -23.77
CA ILE A 2 -7.47 -0.32 -23.59
C ILE A 2 -5.95 -0.20 -23.55
N ALA A 3 -5.34 -0.45 -22.39
CA ALA A 3 -3.89 -0.54 -22.26
C ALA A 3 -3.43 -1.98 -22.60
N THR A 4 -2.38 -2.11 -23.41
CA THR A 4 -1.76 -3.40 -23.74
C THR A 4 -0.39 -3.45 -23.12
N ILE A 5 -0.17 -4.43 -22.25
CA ILE A 5 1.15 -4.73 -21.69
C ILE A 5 1.82 -5.80 -22.58
N LYS A 6 3.03 -5.57 -23.09
CA LYS A 6 3.77 -6.52 -23.94
C LYS A 6 5.18 -6.75 -23.39
N GLU A 7 5.52 -7.97 -22.96
CA GLU A 7 6.91 -8.44 -22.74
C GLU A 7 7.00 -9.97 -22.89
N ASP A 8 8.20 -10.46 -23.24
CA ASP A 8 8.57 -11.88 -23.19
C ASP A 8 8.97 -12.25 -21.76
N THR A 9 8.15 -13.03 -21.06
CA THR A 9 8.49 -13.57 -19.74
C THR A 9 8.62 -15.09 -19.82
N LYS A 10 9.80 -15.61 -19.50
CA LYS A 10 10.05 -17.05 -19.39
C LYS A 10 9.69 -17.50 -17.99
N VAL A 11 8.55 -18.17 -17.83
CA VAL A 11 8.22 -18.93 -16.62
C VAL A 11 8.43 -20.41 -16.94
N ASN A 12 9.30 -21.10 -16.20
CA ASN A 12 9.64 -22.52 -16.40
C ASN A 12 10.09 -22.90 -17.83
N GLY A 13 10.84 -22.02 -18.50
CA GLY A 13 11.41 -22.30 -19.83
C GLY A 13 10.38 -22.38 -20.98
N LYS A 14 9.09 -22.17 -20.70
CA LYS A 14 8.03 -22.06 -21.71
C LYS A 14 7.69 -20.58 -21.89
N GLY A 15 7.79 -20.08 -23.13
CA GLY A 15 7.37 -18.73 -23.46
C GLY A 15 5.85 -18.65 -23.40
N HIS A 16 5.32 -17.89 -22.43
CA HIS A 16 3.91 -17.54 -22.40
C HIS A 16 3.78 -16.10 -22.89
N PRO A 17 2.93 -15.82 -23.90
CA PRO A 17 2.66 -14.45 -24.29
C PRO A 17 1.96 -13.72 -23.14
N THR A 18 2.67 -12.77 -22.50
CA THR A 18 2.18 -11.97 -21.37
C THR A 18 1.40 -10.74 -21.87
N GLN A 19 0.54 -10.92 -22.87
CA GLN A 19 -0.32 -9.83 -23.35
C GLN A 19 -1.64 -9.85 -22.57
N VAL A 20 -1.86 -8.83 -21.74
CA VAL A 20 -3.14 -8.61 -21.04
C VAL A 20 -3.73 -7.30 -21.55
N ARG A 21 -5.02 -7.32 -21.93
CA ARG A 21 -5.79 -6.12 -22.22
C ARG A 21 -6.48 -5.66 -20.95
N ILE A 22 -6.07 -4.50 -20.44
CA ILE A 22 -6.75 -3.89 -19.30
C ILE A 22 -7.97 -3.12 -19.84
N PRO A 23 -9.21 -3.49 -19.46
CA PRO A 23 -10.39 -2.75 -19.86
C PRO A 23 -10.40 -1.36 -19.21
N ASP A 24 -11.34 -0.51 -19.59
CA ASP A 24 -11.50 0.79 -18.93
C ASP A 24 -12.01 0.59 -17.48
N MET A 25 -11.09 0.50 -16.54
CA MET A 25 -11.39 0.29 -15.12
C MET A 25 -12.11 1.50 -14.48
N PHE A 26 -12.16 2.64 -15.19
CA PHE A 26 -12.78 3.87 -14.72
C PHE A 26 -14.11 4.17 -15.43
N GLY A 27 -14.70 3.20 -16.15
CA GLY A 27 -15.91 3.41 -16.95
C GLY A 27 -17.26 3.37 -16.22
N SER A 28 -17.30 3.40 -14.88
CA SER A 28 -18.53 3.18 -14.09
C SER A 28 -18.59 4.05 -12.82
N ILE A 29 -19.25 3.62 -11.75
CA ILE A 29 -19.34 4.32 -10.44
C ILE A 29 -17.98 4.73 -9.85
N MET A 30 -16.89 4.14 -10.35
CA MET A 30 -15.49 4.42 -10.01
C MET A 30 -14.85 5.53 -10.86
N SER A 31 -15.58 6.14 -11.79
CA SER A 31 -15.10 7.21 -12.68
C SER A 31 -14.95 8.56 -12.01
N ALA A 32 -15.09 8.63 -10.67
CA ALA A 32 -15.01 9.88 -9.95
C ALA A 32 -13.59 10.47 -10.11
N THR A 33 -13.53 11.73 -10.51
CA THR A 33 -12.25 12.45 -10.59
C THR A 33 -11.63 12.48 -9.20
N PRO A 34 -10.40 11.95 -9.02
CA PRO A 34 -9.74 11.99 -7.72
C PRO A 34 -9.59 13.42 -7.24
N VAL A 35 -10.02 13.68 -6.02
CA VAL A 35 -9.84 15.00 -5.39
C VAL A 35 -8.42 15.09 -4.84
N VAL A 36 -7.69 16.12 -5.26
CA VAL A 36 -6.36 16.42 -4.72
C VAL A 36 -6.54 17.27 -3.47
N ASN A 37 -6.00 16.82 -2.34
CA ASN A 37 -6.08 17.55 -1.09
C ASN A 37 -5.31 18.89 -1.23
N PRO A 38 -5.84 20.04 -0.75
CA PRO A 38 -5.17 21.34 -0.84
C PRO A 38 -3.74 21.37 -0.27
N HIS A 39 -3.41 20.47 0.66
CA HIS A 39 -2.11 20.36 1.29
C HIS A 39 -1.13 19.43 0.56
N HIS A 40 -1.55 18.79 -0.54
CA HIS A 40 -0.80 17.75 -1.26
C HIS A 40 0.66 18.13 -1.51
N PHE A 41 0.92 19.26 -2.19
CA PHE A 41 2.28 19.61 -2.62
C PHE A 41 3.23 19.83 -1.43
N LYS A 42 2.73 20.49 -0.37
CA LYS A 42 3.51 20.75 0.84
C LYS A 42 3.79 19.46 1.61
N VAL A 43 2.77 18.63 1.81
CA VAL A 43 2.88 17.37 2.55
C VAL A 43 3.75 16.37 1.79
N LYS A 44 3.58 16.26 0.48
CA LYS A 44 4.38 15.40 -0.39
C LYS A 44 5.87 15.73 -0.29
N ALA A 45 6.25 16.98 -0.50
CA ALA A 45 7.65 17.39 -0.45
C ALA A 45 8.28 17.08 0.92
N ALA A 46 7.55 17.34 2.01
CA ALA A 46 8.02 17.06 3.35
C ALA A 46 8.10 15.55 3.67
N ALA A 47 7.18 14.74 3.14
CA ALA A 47 7.14 13.30 3.36
C ALA A 47 8.23 12.58 2.57
N ASP A 48 8.39 12.92 1.29
CA ASP A 48 9.44 12.37 0.44
C ASP A 48 10.83 12.68 0.99
N ALA A 49 11.07 13.91 1.45
CA ALA A 49 12.35 14.28 2.06
C ALA A 49 12.60 13.52 3.37
N PHE A 50 11.56 13.40 4.21
CA PHE A 50 11.67 12.67 5.48
C PHE A 50 11.98 11.20 5.27
N ILE A 51 11.24 10.49 4.41
CA ILE A 51 11.42 9.05 4.28
C ILE A 51 12.76 8.69 3.64
N ALA A 52 13.21 9.51 2.68
CA ALA A 52 14.52 9.34 2.06
C ALA A 52 15.67 9.47 3.08
N ASP A 53 15.60 10.47 3.97
CA ASP A 53 16.55 10.63 5.07
C ASP A 53 16.41 9.50 6.11
N TYR A 54 15.17 9.19 6.50
CA TYR A 54 14.87 8.22 7.55
C TYR A 54 15.37 6.81 7.23
N LEU A 55 15.19 6.37 5.99
CA LEU A 55 15.66 5.05 5.51
C LEU A 55 17.04 5.10 4.85
N LYS A 56 17.72 6.26 4.88
CA LYS A 56 19.06 6.46 4.29
C LYS A 56 19.12 6.03 2.82
N MET A 57 18.09 6.40 2.06
CA MET A 57 17.91 5.98 0.66
C MET A 57 18.99 6.54 -0.27
N GLU A 58 19.36 5.72 -1.23
CA GLU A 58 20.13 6.19 -2.38
C GLU A 58 19.29 7.10 -3.28
N LYS A 59 19.94 7.97 -4.05
CA LYS A 59 19.25 8.96 -4.89
C LYS A 59 18.22 8.33 -5.83
N HIS A 60 18.54 7.17 -6.42
CA HIS A 60 17.67 6.49 -7.37
C HIS A 60 16.42 5.90 -6.70
N GLU A 61 16.52 5.43 -5.45
CA GLU A 61 15.40 4.94 -4.65
C GLU A 61 14.49 6.08 -4.22
N ALA A 62 15.09 7.19 -3.76
CA ALA A 62 14.35 8.41 -3.43
C ALA A 62 13.59 8.97 -4.66
N ASP A 63 14.20 8.91 -5.85
CA ASP A 63 13.57 9.30 -7.11
C ASP A 63 12.42 8.36 -7.50
N LYS A 64 12.55 7.05 -7.25
CA LYS A 64 11.46 6.07 -7.43
C LYS A 64 10.30 6.37 -6.48
N ASN A 65 10.57 6.55 -5.18
CA ASN A 65 9.57 6.88 -4.16
C ASN A 65 8.80 8.16 -4.50
N ARG A 66 9.52 9.22 -4.89
CA ARG A 66 8.91 10.50 -5.27
C ARG A 66 7.95 10.39 -6.46
N LYS A 67 8.21 9.46 -7.39
CA LYS A 67 7.34 9.18 -8.55
C LYS A 67 6.14 8.29 -8.20
N ALA A 68 6.26 7.44 -7.18
CA ALA A 68 5.14 6.62 -6.69
C ALA A 68 4.03 7.50 -6.08
N ASP A 69 4.41 8.65 -5.49
CA ASP A 69 3.50 9.69 -5.00
C ASP A 69 2.42 9.15 -4.05
N PHE A 70 2.84 8.68 -2.89
CA PHE A 70 1.88 8.26 -1.85
C PHE A 70 0.97 9.39 -1.37
N CYS A 71 1.34 10.66 -1.60
CA CYS A 71 0.51 11.81 -1.25
C CYS A 71 -0.71 11.96 -2.16
N ILE A 72 -0.63 11.60 -3.44
CA ILE A 72 -1.83 11.57 -4.29
C ILE A 72 -2.80 10.46 -3.85
N CYS A 73 -2.27 9.30 -3.44
CA CYS A 73 -3.06 8.20 -2.90
C CYS A 73 -3.78 8.61 -1.59
N ALA A 74 -3.03 9.20 -0.65
CA ALA A 74 -3.60 9.74 0.59
C ALA A 74 -4.64 10.85 0.32
N SER A 75 -4.42 11.68 -0.70
CA SER A 75 -5.37 12.73 -1.09
C SER A 75 -6.70 12.15 -1.56
N ALA A 76 -6.68 11.06 -2.33
CA ALA A 76 -7.91 10.40 -2.78
C ALA A 76 -8.66 9.72 -1.62
N MET A 77 -7.93 9.16 -0.65
CA MET A 77 -8.52 8.53 0.55
C MET A 77 -9.08 9.54 1.55
N ALA A 78 -8.42 10.69 1.68
CA ALA A 78 -8.71 11.71 2.68
C ALA A 78 -8.63 13.13 2.07
N PRO A 79 -9.55 13.48 1.15
CA PRO A 79 -9.46 14.71 0.36
C PRO A 79 -9.63 16.00 1.15
N HIS A 80 -10.22 15.90 2.35
CA HIS A 80 -10.51 17.03 3.23
C HIS A 80 -9.73 16.96 4.55
N ALA A 81 -8.80 16.02 4.69
CA ALA A 81 -7.92 15.98 5.84
C ALA A 81 -7.08 17.26 5.92
N ASP A 82 -6.82 17.74 7.13
CA ASP A 82 -5.82 18.78 7.33
C ASP A 82 -4.40 18.25 7.03
N ALA A 83 -3.43 19.15 7.08
CA ALA A 83 -2.05 18.81 6.72
C ALA A 83 -1.40 17.78 7.67
N GLU A 84 -1.77 17.72 8.96
CA GLU A 84 -1.20 16.80 9.94
C GLU A 84 -1.76 15.38 9.74
N ASP A 85 -3.07 15.29 9.53
CA ASP A 85 -3.77 14.05 9.21
C ASP A 85 -3.30 13.48 7.87
N LEU A 86 -3.25 14.31 6.83
CA LEU A 86 -2.76 13.90 5.52
C LEU A 86 -1.32 13.39 5.63
N ARG A 87 -0.47 14.08 6.41
CA ARG A 87 0.91 13.65 6.61
C ARG A 87 1.00 12.28 7.29
N THR A 88 0.13 12.02 8.28
CA THR A 88 0.06 10.71 8.94
C THR A 88 -0.36 9.61 7.97
N MET A 89 -1.32 9.88 7.09
CA MET A 89 -1.72 8.95 6.03
C MET A 89 -0.59 8.67 5.04
N VAL A 90 0.17 9.68 4.63
CA VAL A 90 1.32 9.50 3.73
C VAL A 90 2.41 8.67 4.39
N ASP A 91 2.77 8.94 5.64
CA ASP A 91 3.77 8.14 6.34
C ASP A 91 3.31 6.69 6.53
N TRP A 92 2.02 6.45 6.76
CA TRP A 92 1.44 5.10 6.80
C TRP A 92 1.55 4.39 5.45
N LEU A 93 1.22 5.08 4.35
CA LEU A 93 1.37 4.53 3.00
C LEU A 93 2.84 4.23 2.68
N SER A 94 3.75 5.15 2.97
CA SER A 94 5.18 4.87 2.83
C SER A 94 5.60 3.65 3.64
N TRP A 95 5.21 3.58 4.92
CA TRP A 95 5.56 2.48 5.80
C TRP A 95 5.07 1.12 5.28
N ILE A 96 3.79 1.02 4.88
CA ILE A 96 3.23 -0.27 4.46
C ILE A 96 3.93 -0.80 3.22
N PHE A 97 4.28 0.05 2.24
CA PHE A 97 5.00 -0.40 1.04
C PHE A 97 6.42 -0.86 1.35
N TYR A 98 7.17 -0.16 2.22
CA TYR A 98 8.51 -0.63 2.61
C TYR A 98 8.47 -1.88 3.48
N PHE A 99 7.43 -2.03 4.30
CA PHE A 99 7.20 -3.25 5.06
C PHE A 99 6.91 -4.42 4.12
N ASP A 100 5.96 -4.25 3.19
CA ASP A 100 5.53 -5.25 2.20
C ASP A 100 6.67 -5.70 1.26
N ASP A 101 7.49 -4.77 0.76
CA ASP A 101 8.62 -5.08 -0.12
C ASP A 101 9.63 -6.05 0.55
N ASP A 102 9.77 -6.06 1.89
CA ASP A 102 10.65 -7.01 2.59
C ASP A 102 10.10 -8.46 2.59
N PHE A 103 8.78 -8.61 2.49
CA PHE A 103 8.08 -9.91 2.37
C PHE A 103 8.01 -10.41 0.93
N ASP A 104 8.07 -9.53 -0.07
CA ASP A 104 7.99 -9.93 -1.49
C ASP A 104 9.36 -10.07 -2.15
N GLU A 105 10.27 -9.12 -1.87
CA GLU A 105 11.55 -8.97 -2.56
C GLU A 105 12.75 -9.01 -1.60
N GLY A 106 12.49 -9.01 -0.29
CA GLY A 106 13.49 -8.90 0.76
C GLY A 106 13.87 -10.22 1.44
N GLN A 107 14.29 -10.11 2.70
CA GLN A 107 14.83 -11.25 3.45
C GLN A 107 13.74 -12.23 3.89
N LEU A 108 12.47 -11.82 3.84
CA LEU A 108 11.35 -12.59 4.37
C LEU A 108 10.58 -13.39 3.30
N ASP A 109 10.84 -13.17 2.01
CA ASP A 109 10.17 -13.85 0.86
C ASP A 109 10.07 -15.38 1.04
N ARG A 110 11.16 -16.02 1.46
CA ARG A 110 11.25 -17.49 1.51
C ARG A 110 11.45 -18.07 2.91
N ASP A 111 11.19 -17.28 3.94
CA ASP A 111 11.27 -17.73 5.33
C ASP A 111 9.97 -17.41 6.08
N PRO A 112 8.96 -18.31 5.99
CA PRO A 112 7.69 -18.14 6.67
C PRO A 112 7.81 -18.03 8.20
N ALA A 113 8.84 -18.62 8.81
CA ALA A 113 9.02 -18.57 10.25
C ALA A 113 9.53 -17.18 10.67
N ALA A 114 10.52 -16.64 9.94
CA ALA A 114 10.98 -15.27 10.13
C ALA A 114 9.88 -14.25 9.83
N ALA A 115 9.15 -14.42 8.73
CA ALA A 115 8.02 -13.57 8.35
C ALA A 115 6.94 -13.52 9.45
N GLN A 116 6.56 -14.70 9.96
CA GLN A 116 5.58 -14.79 11.06
C GLN A 116 6.09 -14.08 12.32
N GLN A 117 7.38 -14.20 12.61
CA GLN A 117 7.98 -13.54 13.76
C GLN A 117 8.00 -12.01 13.60
N GLU A 118 8.36 -11.49 12.42
CA GLU A 118 8.37 -10.05 12.15
C GLU A 118 6.96 -9.45 12.24
N ILE A 119 5.94 -10.15 11.72
CA ILE A 119 4.53 -9.75 11.86
C ILE A 119 4.14 -9.67 13.34
N ARG A 120 4.43 -10.71 14.13
CA ARG A 120 4.13 -10.69 15.58
C ARG A 120 4.79 -9.53 16.30
N GLN A 121 6.06 -9.28 16.02
CA GLN A 121 6.82 -8.19 16.65
C GLN A 121 6.30 -6.82 16.23
N THR A 122 5.90 -6.67 14.97
CA THR A 122 5.32 -5.44 14.44
C THR A 122 3.96 -5.16 15.07
N LEU A 123 3.09 -6.16 15.21
CA LEU A 123 1.79 -5.98 15.86
C LEU A 123 1.90 -5.70 17.36
N ALA A 124 2.89 -6.29 18.03
CA ALA A 124 3.11 -6.05 19.47
C ALA A 124 3.41 -4.59 19.82
N VAL A 125 3.85 -3.76 18.85
CA VAL A 125 4.08 -2.32 19.11
C VAL A 125 2.79 -1.53 19.30
N LEU A 126 1.63 -2.12 18.97
CA LEU A 126 0.32 -1.47 19.10
C LEU A 126 -0.20 -1.49 20.54
N ASP A 127 0.26 -2.43 21.36
CA ASP A 127 -0.20 -2.62 22.73
C ASP A 127 0.14 -1.43 23.63
N ASP A 128 -0.72 -1.19 24.61
CA ASP A 128 -0.48 -0.16 25.63
C ASP A 128 0.67 -0.58 26.55
N GLY A 129 1.61 0.33 26.77
CA GLY A 129 2.83 0.03 27.53
C GLY A 129 3.88 -0.81 26.78
N ALA A 130 3.66 -1.12 25.50
CA ALA A 130 4.67 -1.79 24.68
C ALA A 130 5.99 -1.00 24.67
N LYS A 131 7.11 -1.73 24.72
CA LYS A 131 8.44 -1.11 24.63
C LYS A 131 8.60 -0.46 23.25
N ILE A 132 9.07 0.78 23.24
CA ILE A 132 9.39 1.48 21.99
C ILE A 132 10.54 0.73 21.30
N PRO A 133 10.38 0.32 20.02
CA PRO A 133 11.45 -0.32 19.26
C PRO A 133 12.70 0.56 19.20
N ASP A 134 13.88 -0.04 19.09
CA ASP A 134 15.08 0.74 18.77
C ASP A 134 15.02 1.21 17.31
N ARG A 135 15.23 2.50 17.08
CA ARG A 135 15.11 3.10 15.75
C ARG A 135 16.18 2.61 14.78
N GLU A 136 17.42 2.47 15.24
CA GLU A 136 18.53 2.10 14.34
C GLU A 136 18.48 0.60 14.02
N GLN A 137 18.00 -0.23 14.96
CA GLN A 137 17.86 -1.67 14.74
C GLN A 137 16.57 -2.03 13.99
N TYR A 138 15.46 -1.35 14.28
CA TYR A 138 14.13 -1.68 13.77
C TYR A 138 13.39 -0.44 13.24
N PRO A 139 13.91 0.23 12.19
CA PRO A 139 13.38 1.51 11.72
C PRO A 139 11.91 1.41 11.30
N LEU A 140 11.49 0.35 10.61
CA LEU A 140 10.08 0.20 10.21
C LEU A 140 9.15 0.00 11.41
N ARG A 141 9.51 -0.82 12.40
CA ARG A 141 8.70 -0.99 13.62
C ARG A 141 8.62 0.30 14.44
N TYR A 142 9.73 1.05 14.53
CA TYR A 142 9.72 2.35 15.18
C TYR A 142 8.78 3.32 14.45
N LEU A 143 8.90 3.43 13.13
CA LEU A 143 8.04 4.29 12.32
C LEU A 143 6.56 3.92 12.49
N PHE A 144 6.23 2.62 12.44
CA PHE A 144 4.88 2.13 12.69
C PHE A 144 4.35 2.56 14.06
N ARG A 145 5.17 2.44 15.10
CA ARG A 145 4.80 2.90 16.45
C ARG A 145 4.48 4.40 16.46
N THR A 146 5.30 5.23 15.81
CA THR A 146 5.02 6.68 15.74
C THR A 146 3.75 7.02 14.96
N ILE A 147 3.43 6.26 13.91
CA ILE A 147 2.18 6.40 13.16
C ILE A 147 1.01 6.04 14.07
N TRP A 148 1.10 4.92 14.79
CA TRP A 148 0.08 4.48 15.72
C TRP A 148 -0.20 5.51 16.84
N ASP A 149 0.85 6.08 17.43
CA ASP A 149 0.68 7.11 18.47
C ASP A 149 -0.01 8.38 17.94
N ARG A 150 0.28 8.77 16.69
CA ARG A 150 -0.44 9.87 16.02
C ARG A 150 -1.92 9.52 15.82
N VAL A 151 -2.21 8.32 15.31
CA VAL A 151 -3.59 7.83 15.12
C VAL A 151 -4.36 7.82 16.44
N LYS A 152 -3.78 7.30 17.53
CA LYS A 152 -4.41 7.30 18.86
C LYS A 152 -4.73 8.70 19.36
N LYS A 153 -3.80 9.64 19.19
CA LYS A 153 -3.99 11.05 19.55
C LYS A 153 -5.18 11.66 18.78
N LEU A 154 -5.26 11.42 17.47
CA LEU A 154 -6.35 11.90 16.62
C LEU A 154 -7.70 11.31 17.03
N CYS A 155 -7.77 10.01 17.27
CA CYS A 155 -8.99 9.34 17.73
C CYS A 155 -9.44 9.84 19.11
N SER A 156 -8.51 10.23 19.98
CA SER A 156 -8.85 10.78 21.31
C SER A 156 -9.35 12.23 21.24
N GLN A 157 -8.93 12.99 20.23
CA GLN A 157 -9.28 14.40 20.07
C GLN A 157 -10.60 14.60 19.28
N ARG A 158 -10.98 13.65 18.43
CA ARG A 158 -12.22 13.69 17.66
C ARG A 158 -13.35 12.98 18.39
N GLN A 159 -14.49 13.65 18.53
CA GLN A 159 -15.74 12.98 18.93
C GLN A 159 -16.11 11.94 17.87
N PRO A 160 -16.61 10.75 18.25
CA PRO A 160 -17.04 9.75 17.28
C PRO A 160 -18.17 10.32 16.42
N ALA A 161 -17.86 10.67 15.17
CA ALA A 161 -18.82 11.10 14.19
C ALA A 161 -19.63 9.90 13.68
N ALA A 162 -20.95 10.06 13.63
CA ALA A 162 -21.96 9.12 13.12
C ALA A 162 -22.15 7.81 13.92
N ARG A 163 -22.92 7.88 15.02
CA ARG A 163 -23.60 6.71 15.63
C ARG A 163 -24.84 6.23 14.84
N GLY A 164 -24.95 6.55 13.55
CA GLY A 164 -26.17 6.31 12.77
C GLY A 164 -26.14 5.08 11.86
N VAL A 165 -24.95 4.57 11.54
CA VAL A 165 -24.80 3.43 10.61
C VAL A 165 -24.62 2.14 11.40
N ARG A 166 -25.42 1.11 11.08
CA ARG A 166 -25.29 -0.22 11.67
C ARG A 166 -23.88 -0.74 11.47
N ALA A 167 -23.27 -1.26 12.54
CA ALA A 167 -21.90 -1.76 12.50
C ALA A 167 -21.70 -2.82 11.40
N SER A 168 -22.69 -3.69 11.17
CA SER A 168 -22.66 -4.70 10.10
C SER A 168 -22.56 -4.08 8.71
N PHE A 169 -23.38 -3.06 8.41
CA PHE A 169 -23.34 -2.38 7.12
C PHE A 169 -22.00 -1.67 6.91
N ARG A 170 -21.45 -1.02 7.94
CA ARG A 170 -20.10 -0.42 7.86
C ARG A 170 -19.04 -1.48 7.55
N SER A 171 -19.08 -2.62 8.22
CA SER A 171 -18.15 -3.74 7.97
C SER A 171 -18.28 -4.28 6.54
N GLU A 172 -19.50 -4.41 6.02
CA GLU A 172 -19.75 -4.81 4.62
C GLU A 172 -19.19 -3.79 3.62
N CYS A 173 -19.39 -2.48 3.84
CA CYS A 173 -18.80 -1.45 2.99
C CYS A 173 -17.27 -1.48 3.00
N ILE A 174 -16.66 -1.74 4.17
CA ILE A 174 -15.20 -1.89 4.27
C ILE A 174 -14.74 -3.11 3.48
N ALA A 175 -15.40 -4.26 3.64
CA ALA A 175 -15.05 -5.49 2.92
C ALA A 175 -15.11 -5.30 1.40
N VAL A 176 -16.21 -4.75 0.88
CA VAL A 176 -16.36 -4.46 -0.56
C VAL A 176 -15.30 -3.46 -1.05
N GLY A 177 -14.98 -2.45 -0.24
CA GLY A 177 -13.92 -1.49 -0.54
C GLY A 177 -12.53 -2.14 -0.62
N CYS A 178 -12.21 -3.04 0.31
CA CYS A 178 -10.97 -3.81 0.30
C CYS A 178 -10.88 -4.74 -0.92
N ASP A 179 -11.93 -5.51 -1.21
CA ASP A 179 -11.98 -6.40 -2.36
C ASP A 179 -11.76 -5.64 -3.67
N LEU A 180 -12.36 -4.46 -3.79
CA LEU A 180 -12.20 -3.61 -4.95
C LEU A 180 -10.75 -3.10 -5.07
N ALA A 181 -10.17 -2.63 -3.97
CA ALA A 181 -8.79 -2.14 -3.94
C ALA A 181 -7.78 -3.24 -4.31
N TRP A 182 -7.92 -4.44 -3.74
CA TRP A 182 -7.05 -5.58 -4.05
C TRP A 182 -7.22 -6.07 -5.48
N THR A 183 -8.45 -6.21 -5.97
CA THR A 183 -8.69 -6.64 -7.35
C THR A 183 -8.11 -5.64 -8.35
N HIS A 184 -8.23 -4.33 -8.08
CA HIS A 184 -7.63 -3.31 -8.93
C HIS A 184 -6.11 -3.37 -8.86
N ASN A 185 -5.54 -3.54 -7.66
CA ASN A 185 -4.11 -3.72 -7.47
C ASN A 185 -3.60 -4.90 -8.31
N ASP A 186 -4.17 -6.09 -8.17
CA ASP A 186 -3.79 -7.29 -8.94
C ASP A 186 -3.79 -7.05 -10.46
N ILE A 187 -4.76 -6.30 -10.98
CA ILE A 187 -4.83 -6.00 -12.42
C ILE A 187 -3.70 -5.05 -12.85
N VAL A 188 -3.43 -3.99 -12.07
CA VAL A 188 -2.43 -2.97 -12.44
C VAL A 188 -0.99 -3.37 -12.09
N SER A 189 -0.81 -4.20 -11.05
CA SER A 189 0.47 -4.73 -10.60
C SER A 189 0.90 -5.96 -11.39
N TYR A 190 -0.02 -6.65 -12.09
CA TYR A 190 0.23 -7.94 -12.77
C TYR A 190 1.57 -8.03 -13.51
N LYS A 191 1.97 -6.97 -14.23
CA LYS A 191 3.25 -6.95 -14.94
C LYS A 191 4.45 -7.02 -13.99
N LYS A 192 4.43 -6.21 -12.92
CA LYS A 192 5.45 -6.23 -11.86
C LYS A 192 5.51 -7.64 -11.27
N ASP A 193 4.36 -8.17 -10.88
CA ASP A 193 4.24 -9.42 -10.14
C ASP A 193 4.79 -10.61 -10.94
N VAL A 194 4.41 -10.73 -12.21
CA VAL A 194 4.95 -11.77 -13.11
C VAL A 194 6.46 -11.65 -13.30
N LYS A 195 6.99 -10.42 -13.37
CA LYS A 195 8.44 -10.19 -13.50
C LYS A 195 9.21 -10.54 -12.23
N SER A 196 8.61 -10.26 -11.07
CA SER A 196 9.18 -10.58 -9.75
C SER A 196 8.95 -12.05 -9.35
N GLY A 197 8.16 -12.81 -10.12
CA GLY A 197 7.84 -14.21 -9.82
C GLY A 197 6.79 -14.39 -8.73
N ILE A 198 6.04 -13.33 -8.40
CA ILE A 198 4.97 -13.34 -7.40
C ILE A 198 3.77 -14.10 -7.97
N GLU A 199 3.37 -15.17 -7.28
CA GLU A 199 2.24 -16.02 -7.70
C GLU A 199 0.88 -15.56 -7.14
N HIS A 200 0.91 -14.71 -6.09
CA HIS A 200 -0.26 -14.20 -5.37
C HIS A 200 -0.91 -13.04 -6.13
N ASN A 201 -1.50 -13.35 -7.28
CA ASN A 201 -2.22 -12.39 -8.10
C ASN A 201 -3.41 -13.07 -8.78
N PHE A 202 -4.60 -12.47 -8.69
CA PHE A 202 -5.85 -13.03 -9.23
C PHE A 202 -5.76 -13.39 -10.71
N VAL A 203 -5.10 -12.58 -11.55
CA VAL A 203 -4.93 -12.87 -12.99
C VAL A 203 -4.04 -14.10 -13.19
N THR A 204 -2.99 -14.26 -12.39
CA THR A 204 -2.12 -15.45 -12.40
C THR A 204 -2.92 -16.70 -12.04
N VAL A 205 -3.74 -16.63 -10.98
CA VAL A 205 -4.60 -17.73 -10.55
C VAL A 205 -5.59 -18.12 -11.64
N LEU A 206 -6.30 -17.16 -12.25
CA LEU A 206 -7.23 -17.43 -13.34
C LEU A 206 -6.56 -18.12 -14.54
N LYS A 207 -5.35 -17.68 -14.93
CA LYS A 207 -4.58 -18.34 -16.00
C LYS A 207 -4.20 -19.78 -15.66
N LYS A 208 -3.82 -20.06 -14.41
CA LYS A 208 -3.56 -21.43 -13.92
C LYS A 208 -4.81 -22.33 -14.05
N HIS A 209 -6.00 -21.75 -13.97
CA HIS A 209 -7.28 -22.44 -14.19
C HIS A 209 -7.78 -22.46 -15.65
N GLY A 210 -6.95 -22.06 -16.62
CA GLY A 210 -7.25 -22.18 -18.04
C GLY A 210 -8.01 -21.00 -18.66
N PHE A 211 -8.18 -19.89 -17.93
CA PHE A 211 -8.78 -18.67 -18.48
C PHE A 211 -7.75 -17.87 -19.29
N THR A 212 -8.21 -17.25 -20.38
CA THR A 212 -7.40 -16.38 -21.25
C THR A 212 -7.66 -14.90 -20.97
N THR A 213 -6.65 -14.05 -21.15
CA THR A 213 -6.71 -12.58 -21.02
C THR A 213 -6.78 -11.86 -22.35
#